data_AF-A0A6I2W609-F1
#
_entry.id   AF-A0A6I2W609-F1
#
_cell.length_a   1.000
_cell.length_b   1.000
_cell.length_c   1.000
_cell.angle_alpha   90.00
_cell.angle_beta   90.00
_cell.angle_gamma   90.00
#
_symmetry.space_group_name_H-M   'P 1'
#
loop_
_entity.id
_entity.type
_entity.pdbx_description
1 polymer ?
#
loop_
_entity_poly.entity_id
_entity_poly.type
_entity_poly.pdbx_seq_one_letter_code
_entity_poly.pdbx_strand_id
1 'polypeptide(L)' 'IVDITTTPLAPEVPLSEVSSYLASYNLLAVPIVDPNERLLGVVTVDDVLDHLLPENWRHANNNGLNGSEINSTKAEE' A
#
# COMPACT_ATOMS: atom_id res chain seq x y z
N ILE A 1 5.48 -3.21 23.83
CA ILE A 1 6.90 -3.06 23.43
C ILE A 1 6.88 -2.20 22.17
N VAL A 2 7.68 -1.14 22.12
CA VAL A 2 7.78 -0.24 20.95
C VAL A 2 9.07 -0.61 20.21
N ASP A 3 9.01 -0.73 18.89
CA ASP A 3 10.19 -0.97 18.06
C ASP A 3 11.01 0.34 17.97
N ILE A 4 12.28 0.26 18.37
CA ILE A 4 13.23 1.37 18.35
C ILE A 4 14.38 1.12 17.36
N THR A 5 14.29 0.04 16.58
CA THR A 5 15.36 -0.41 15.69
C THR A 5 15.18 0.08 14.25
N THR A 6 13.98 0.58 13.91
CA THR A 6 13.70 1.14 12.59
C THR A 6 14.41 2.48 12.41
N THR A 7 15.20 2.60 11.34
CA THR A 7 15.87 3.85 11.01
C THR A 7 14.88 4.82 10.34
N PRO A 8 14.74 6.06 10.84
CA PRO A 8 13.91 7.06 10.17
C PRO A 8 14.53 7.52 8.86
N LEU A 9 13.69 8.03 7.95
CA LEU A 9 14.12 8.59 6.67
C LEU A 9 13.95 10.12 6.64
N ALA A 10 14.72 10.79 5.78
CA ALA A 10 14.57 12.22 5.55
C ALA A 10 13.42 12.51 4.55
N PRO A 11 12.76 13.68 4.61
CA PRO A 11 11.65 14.01 3.73
C PRO A 11 12.04 14.15 2.25
N GLU A 12 13.32 14.33 1.95
CA GLU A 12 13.84 14.42 0.58
C GLU A 12 14.04 13.04 -0.09
N VAL A 13 13.91 11.95 0.66
CA VAL A 13 14.09 10.58 0.13
C VAL A 13 13.02 10.30 -0.93
N PRO A 14 13.40 9.86 -2.14
CA PRO A 14 12.44 9.62 -3.21
C PRO A 14 11.54 8.42 -2.89
N LEU A 15 10.31 8.45 -3.41
CA LEU A 15 9.30 7.40 -3.17
C LEU A 15 9.81 5.99 -3.53
N SER A 16 10.63 5.84 -4.58
CA SER A 16 11.21 4.55 -4.97
C SER A 16 12.11 3.96 -3.88
N GLU A 17 12.85 4.81 -3.18
CA GLU A 17 13.73 4.38 -2.09
C GLU A 17 12.92 4.07 -0.83
N VAL A 18 11.91 4.88 -0.51
CA VAL A 18 10.94 4.55 0.55
C VAL A 18 10.27 3.20 0.31
N SER A 19 9.84 2.94 -0.93
CA SER A 19 9.22 1.68 -1.35
C SER A 19 10.17 0.50 -1.14
N SER A 20 11.42 0.65 -1.59
CA SER A 20 12.46 -0.38 -1.42
C SER A 20 12.76 -0.63 0.06
N TYR A 21 12.83 0.42 0.88
CA TYR A 21 13.09 0.32 2.31
C TYR A 21 11.97 -0.44 3.03
N LEU A 22 10.71 -0.07 2.81
CA LEU A 22 9.57 -0.78 3.38
C LEU A 22 9.55 -2.26 2.98
N ALA A 23 9.79 -2.56 1.70
CA ALA A 23 9.80 -3.93 1.18
C ALA A 23 10.98 -4.76 1.71
N SER A 24 12.18 -4.18 1.76
CA SER A 24 13.41 -4.87 2.19
C SER A 24 13.34 -5.32 3.64
N TYR A 25 12.63 -4.57 4.47
CA TYR A 25 12.52 -4.80 5.91
C TYR A 25 11.12 -5.25 6.34
N ASN A 26 10.23 -5.55 5.39
CA ASN A 26 8.83 -5.93 5.64
C ASN A 26 8.13 -4.98 6.63
N LEU A 27 8.39 -3.68 6.50
CA LEU A 27 7.86 -2.63 7.37
C LEU A 27 6.47 -2.22 6.92
N LEU A 28 5.60 -1.96 7.89
CA LEU A 28 4.28 -1.39 7.63
C LEU A 28 4.31 0.13 7.47
N ALA A 29 5.31 0.77 8.09
CA ALA A 29 5.46 2.21 8.08
C ALA A 29 6.91 2.61 8.36
N VAL A 30 7.28 3.81 7.94
CA VAL A 30 8.58 4.43 8.22
C VAL A 30 8.41 5.88 8.69
N PRO A 31 9.01 6.27 9.83
CA PRO A 31 8.96 7.65 10.29
C PRO A 31 9.84 8.55 9.43
N ILE A 32 9.33 9.75 9.15
CA ILE A 32 10.04 10.80 8.42
C ILE A 32 10.42 11.90 9.40
N VAL A 33 11.71 12.24 9.45
CA VAL A 33 12.26 13.19 10.43
C VAL A 33 13.04 14.31 9.77
N ASP A 34 13.13 15.46 10.44
CA ASP A 34 14.00 16.56 10.05
C ASP A 34 15.48 16.30 10.45
N PRO A 35 16.43 17.17 10.05
CA PRO A 35 17.85 17.03 10.44
C PRO A 35 18.14 17.11 11.94
N ASN A 36 17.18 17.54 12.77
CA ASN A 36 17.28 17.57 14.22
C ASN A 36 16.58 16.35 14.87
N GLU A 37 16.30 15.30 14.09
CA GLU A 37 15.59 14.08 14.49
C GLU A 37 14.16 14.33 15.00
N ARG A 38 13.53 15.44 14.59
CA ARG A 38 12.13 15.72 14.94
C ARG A 38 11.21 15.03 13.95
N LEU A 39 10.22 14.30 14.47
CA LEU A 39 9.20 13.65 13.66
C LEU A 39 8.38 14.68 12.88
N LEU A 40 8.42 14.58 11.56
CA LEU A 40 7.57 15.34 10.65
C LEU A 40 6.29 14.59 10.31
N GLY A 41 6.38 13.26 10.20
CA GLY A 41 5.25 12.40 9.88
C GLY A 41 5.66 10.94 9.69
N VAL A 42 4.77 10.15 9.11
CA VAL A 42 4.98 8.72 8.85
C VAL A 42 4.47 8.41 7.44
N VAL A 43 5.21 7.61 6.69
CA VAL A 43 4.75 7.01 5.43
C VAL A 43 4.37 5.57 5.70
N THR A 44 3.19 5.17 5.24
CA THR A 44 2.69 3.79 5.38
C THR A 44 2.84 3.00 4.08
N VAL A 45 2.85 1.68 4.18
CA VAL A 45 2.92 0.80 3.00
C VAL A 45 1.69 0.97 2.10
N ASP A 46 0.51 1.24 2.66
CA ASP A 46 -0.70 1.46 1.89
C ASP A 46 -0.69 2.78 1.12
N ASP A 47 -0.10 3.85 1.65
CA ASP A 47 0.14 5.10 0.90
C ASP A 47 1.07 4.85 -0.30
N VAL A 48 2.14 4.08 -0.10
CA VAL A 48 3.06 3.71 -1.19
C VAL A 48 2.33 2.89 -2.26
N LEU A 49 1.52 1.92 -1.86
CA LEU A 49 0.74 1.11 -2.79
C LEU A 49 -0.26 1.96 -3.59
N ASP A 50 -0.89 2.96 -2.97
CA ASP A 50 -1.78 3.91 -3.67
C ASP A 50 -1.06 4.72 -4.74
N HIS A 51 0.21 5.01 -4.54
CA HIS A 51 1.01 5.73 -5.54
C HIS A 51 1.57 4.83 -6.65
N LEU A 52 1.78 3.54 -6.38
CA LEU A 52 2.40 2.61 -7.33
C LEU A 52 1.37 1.85 -8.17
N LEU A 53 0.17 1.63 -7.65
CA LEU A 53 -0.83 0.80 -8.29
C LEU A 53 -1.85 1.63 -9.10
N PRO A 54 -2.50 1.01 -10.10
CA PRO A 54 -3.52 1.70 -10.90
C PRO A 54 -4.69 2.22 -10.06
N GLU A 55 -5.42 3.20 -10.60
CA GLU A 55 -6.68 3.65 -10.00
C GLU A 55 -7.62 2.46 -9.72
N ASN A 56 -8.33 2.51 -8.59
CA ASN A 56 -9.25 1.47 -8.13
C ASN A 56 -8.61 0.10 -7.82
N TRP A 57 -7.28 -0.01 -7.67
CA TRP A 57 -6.61 -1.28 -7.30
C TRP A 57 -7.20 -1.95 -6.04
N ARG A 58 -7.64 -1.14 -5.06
CA ARG A 58 -8.30 -1.63 -3.84
C ARG A 58 -9.63 -2.35 -4.10
N HIS A 59 -10.34 -2.00 -5.17
CA HIS A 59 -11.65 -2.57 -5.53
C HIS A 59 -11.54 -3.60 -6.66
N ALA A 60 -10.43 -3.63 -7.40
CA ALA A 60 -10.21 -4.53 -8.53
C ALA A 60 -10.40 -6.01 -8.17
N ASN A 61 -10.11 -6.41 -6.92
CA ASN A 61 -10.28 -7.79 -6.44
C ASN A 61 -11.73 -8.17 -6.09
N ASN A 62 -12.68 -7.23 -6.01
CA ASN A 62 -14.08 -7.54 -5.70
C ASN A 62 -14.93 -7.91 -6.94
N ASN A 63 -14.42 -7.72 -8.15
CA ASN A 63 -15.11 -8.10 -9.38
C ASN A 63 -14.98 -9.60 -9.72
N GLY A 64 -14.18 -10.37 -8.98
CA GLY A 64 -13.99 -11.80 -9.21
C GLY A 64 -15.11 -12.72 -8.71
N LEU A 65 -16.17 -12.18 -8.07
CA LEU A 65 -17.25 -12.99 -7.49
C LEU A 65 -18.61 -12.84 -8.19
N ASN A 66 -18.72 -12.06 -9.27
CA ASN A 66 -19.96 -11.91 -10.03
C ASN A 66 -19.75 -12.29 -11.50
N GLY A 67 -20.11 -13.52 -11.86
CA GLY A 67 -20.02 -13.99 -13.25
C GLY A 67 -20.38 -15.44 -13.53
N SER A 68 -20.82 -16.22 -12.54
CA SER A 68 -21.66 -17.40 -12.81
C SER A 68 -23.11 -16.93 -12.97
N GLU A 69 -23.37 -16.13 -14.00
CA GLU A 69 -24.74 -15.93 -14.49
C GLU A 69 -25.19 -17.27 -15.07
N ILE A 70 -25.88 -17.99 -14.19
CA ILE A 70 -26.85 -19.02 -14.47
C ILE A 70 -27.66 -18.70 -15.72
N ASN A 71 -27.26 -19.23 -16.87
CA ASN A 71 -28.15 -19.42 -18.01
C ASN A 71 -29.11 -20.58 -17.69
N SER A 72 -29.99 -20.33 -16.71
CA SER A 72 -31.20 -21.09 -16.47
C SER A 72 -32.36 -20.15 -16.84
N THR A 73 -32.83 -20.24 -18.08
CA THR A 73 -34.24 -20.14 -18.52
C THR A 73 -34.33 -19.65 -19.97
N LYS A 74 -34.46 -20.60 -20.90
CA LYS A 74 -35.67 -20.71 -21.71
C LYS A 74 -35.77 -22.11 -22.33
N ALA A 75 -36.48 -22.99 -21.61
CA ALA A 75 -37.40 -23.91 -22.27
C ALA A 75 -38.56 -23.09 -22.88
N GLU A 76 -39.24 -23.66 -23.88
CA GLU A 76 -40.23 -23.06 -24.80
C GLU A 76 -39.53 -22.37 -26.00
N GLU A 77 -39.44 -22.97 -27.19
CA GLU A 77 -40.40 -23.77 -27.98
C GLU A 77 -39.68 -24.80 -28.88
#